data_AF-A0A946FLC3-F1
#
_entry.id   AF-A0A946FLC3-F1
#
_cell.length_a   1.000
_cell.length_b   1.000
_cell.length_c   1.000
_cell.angle_alpha   90.00
_cell.angle_beta   90.00
_cell.angle_gamma   90.00
#
_symmetry.space_group_name_H-M   'P 1'
#
loop_
_entity.id
_entity.type
_entity.pdbx_description
1 polymer ?
#
loop_
_entity_poly.entity_id
_entity_poly.type
_entity_poly.pdbx_seq_one_letter_code
_entity_poly.pdbx_strand_id
1 'polypeptide(L)'
;MLCGLDDLRGRSIVSTHWSVDDIPWDNFRADLVDKELVKIVKAAALVESNADDYASYLCNVFHDDLTMQKLARDWAVEEVQHGAVLGRWAKMADAAFDYDARFQRFRDGYSIEVESDQSVRGSRSGELIARCMVEVGTSSYYTAIAEASEEPVLREVCRRIATDEWRHYAMFYKALKRYLEAEQPSRLRRLR
;
A
#
# COMPACT_ATOMS: atom_id res chain seq x y z
N MET A 1 -39.60 20.70 -33.12
CA MET A 1 -39.14 19.34 -33.49
C MET A 1 -37.63 19.36 -33.38
N LEU A 2 -37.11 19.04 -32.21
CA LEU A 2 -35.69 19.14 -31.86
C LEU A 2 -34.98 17.86 -32.30
N CYS A 3 -33.88 18.02 -33.03
CA CYS A 3 -33.00 16.96 -33.47
C CYS A 3 -32.28 16.36 -32.26
N GLY A 4 -32.38 15.04 -32.08
CA GLY A 4 -31.74 14.30 -31.00
C GLY A 4 -30.24 14.18 -31.21
N LEU A 5 -29.48 14.54 -30.18
CA LEU A 5 -28.09 14.14 -30.02
C LEU A 5 -28.09 12.81 -29.26
N ASP A 6 -28.08 11.73 -30.02
CA ASP A 6 -27.71 10.41 -29.50
C ASP A 6 -26.20 10.32 -29.28
N ASP A 7 -25.85 9.53 -28.27
CA ASP A 7 -24.56 8.87 -28.07
C ASP A 7 -23.48 9.57 -27.23
N LEU A 8 -23.78 9.72 -25.93
CA LEU A 8 -22.75 9.59 -24.89
C LEU A 8 -22.92 8.22 -24.20
N ARG A 9 -22.65 7.13 -24.93
CA ARG A 9 -22.45 5.82 -24.30
C ARG A 9 -21.26 5.89 -23.35
N GLY A 10 -21.57 5.74 -22.07
CA GLY A 10 -20.62 5.64 -20.98
C GLY A 10 -19.54 4.60 -21.28
N ARG A 11 -18.30 5.07 -21.45
CA ARG A 11 -17.16 4.27 -21.04
C ARG A 11 -17.08 4.38 -19.53
N SER A 12 -17.56 3.34 -18.85
CA SER A 12 -17.00 3.00 -17.55
C SER A 12 -15.50 2.79 -17.79
N ILE A 13 -14.69 3.75 -17.36
CA ILE A 13 -13.26 3.50 -17.19
C ILE A 13 -13.21 2.60 -15.96
N VAL A 14 -13.38 1.29 -16.17
CA VAL A 14 -12.87 0.32 -15.21
C VAL A 14 -11.38 0.56 -15.23
N SER A 15 -10.88 1.29 -14.23
CA SER A 15 -9.45 1.35 -13.94
C SER A 15 -9.07 -0.07 -13.54
N THR A 16 -8.70 -0.90 -14.51
CA THR A 16 -8.11 -2.21 -14.24
C THR A 16 -6.86 -1.97 -13.41
N HIS A 17 -6.92 -2.35 -12.14
CA HIS A 17 -5.76 -2.39 -11.28
C HIS A 17 -4.72 -3.31 -11.94
N TRP A 18 -3.45 -2.91 -11.93
CA TRP A 18 -2.38 -3.78 -12.44
C TRP A 18 -2.19 -4.99 -11.52
N SER A 19 -1.63 -6.04 -12.08
CA SER A 19 -1.34 -7.31 -11.44
C SER A 19 0.13 -7.70 -11.64
N VAL A 20 0.57 -8.74 -10.94
CA VAL A 20 1.93 -9.31 -11.09
C VAL A 20 2.29 -9.60 -12.56
N ASP A 21 1.32 -9.97 -13.38
CA ASP A 21 1.53 -10.33 -14.79
C ASP A 21 1.71 -9.10 -15.71
N ASP A 22 1.35 -7.91 -15.24
CA ASP A 22 1.55 -6.66 -15.99
C ASP A 22 2.98 -6.09 -15.85
N ILE A 23 3.82 -6.71 -15.02
CA ILE A 23 5.22 -6.35 -14.85
C ILE A 23 6.05 -7.00 -15.99
N PRO A 24 6.91 -6.24 -16.69
CA PRO A 24 7.69 -6.76 -17.81
C PRO A 24 8.91 -7.56 -17.33
N TRP A 25 8.68 -8.71 -16.70
CA TRP A 25 9.72 -9.54 -16.07
C TRP A 25 10.84 -9.95 -17.02
N ASP A 26 10.54 -10.14 -18.30
CA ASP A 26 11.51 -10.51 -19.34
C ASP A 26 12.57 -9.42 -19.59
N ASN A 27 12.31 -8.18 -19.15
CA ASN A 27 13.27 -7.08 -19.23
C ASN A 27 14.30 -7.11 -18.10
N PHE A 28 14.26 -8.07 -17.17
CA PHE A 28 15.16 -8.09 -16.02
C PHE A 28 16.63 -8.16 -16.43
N ARG A 29 17.46 -7.30 -15.83
CA ARG A 29 18.88 -7.18 -16.12
C ARG A 29 19.74 -7.36 -14.87
N ALA A 30 20.23 -8.58 -14.66
CA ALA A 30 21.08 -8.93 -13.53
C ALA A 30 22.36 -8.08 -13.44
N ASP A 31 22.88 -7.61 -14.58
CA ASP A 31 24.08 -6.77 -14.67
C ASP A 31 23.87 -5.32 -14.17
N LEU A 32 22.61 -4.88 -14.05
CA LEU A 32 22.23 -3.54 -13.59
C LEU A 32 21.69 -3.52 -12.14
N VAL A 33 21.73 -4.67 -11.45
CA VAL A 33 21.24 -4.79 -10.07
C VAL A 33 22.20 -4.14 -9.09
N ASP A 34 21.72 -3.15 -8.35
CA ASP A 34 22.42 -2.60 -7.18
C ASP A 34 22.18 -3.47 -5.94
N LYS A 35 23.27 -4.01 -5.37
CA LYS A 35 23.24 -4.89 -4.20
C LYS A 35 22.75 -4.21 -2.92
N GLU A 36 22.91 -2.90 -2.78
CA GLU A 36 22.37 -2.17 -1.63
C GLU A 36 20.85 -2.02 -1.76
N LEU A 37 20.35 -1.75 -2.98
CA LEU A 37 18.91 -1.76 -3.24
C LEU A 37 18.29 -3.15 -3.03
N VAL A 38 19.00 -4.24 -3.33
CA VAL A 38 18.50 -5.60 -3.04
C VAL A 38 18.17 -5.80 -1.56
N LYS A 39 18.99 -5.28 -0.64
CA LYS A 39 18.73 -5.40 0.81
C LYS A 39 17.46 -4.64 1.20
N ILE A 40 17.31 -3.43 0.63
CA ILE A 40 16.15 -2.56 0.81
C ILE A 40 14.88 -3.25 0.29
N VAL A 41 14.88 -3.73 -0.94
CA VAL A 41 13.71 -4.35 -1.58
C VAL A 41 13.30 -5.63 -0.86
N LYS A 42 14.26 -6.42 -0.38
CA LYS A 42 13.95 -7.59 0.46
C LYS A 42 13.21 -7.19 1.73
N ALA A 43 13.66 -6.14 2.42
CA ALA A 43 12.99 -5.68 3.64
C ALA A 43 11.58 -5.15 3.32
N ALA A 44 11.46 -4.33 2.27
CA ALA A 44 10.18 -3.79 1.80
C ALA A 44 9.18 -4.91 1.48
N ALA A 45 9.60 -5.95 0.75
CA ALA A 45 8.75 -7.08 0.41
C ALA A 45 8.11 -7.75 1.65
N LEU A 46 8.86 -7.88 2.75
CA LEU A 46 8.33 -8.48 3.99
C LEU A 46 7.34 -7.54 4.70
N VAL A 47 7.58 -6.24 4.67
CA VAL A 47 6.70 -5.24 5.30
C VAL A 47 5.38 -5.15 4.55
N GLU A 48 5.41 -5.02 3.22
CA GLU A 48 4.19 -4.90 2.40
C GLU A 48 3.30 -6.14 2.49
N SER A 49 3.91 -7.34 2.53
CA SER A 49 3.13 -8.57 2.67
C SER A 49 2.45 -8.75 4.03
N ASN A 50 2.73 -7.92 5.03
CA ASN A 50 2.09 -8.02 6.35
C ASN A 50 0.90 -7.06 6.55
N ALA A 51 0.29 -6.58 5.45
CA ALA A 51 -0.82 -5.64 5.51
C ALA A 51 -2.13 -6.25 6.09
N ASP A 52 -2.32 -7.56 6.02
CA ASP A 52 -3.53 -8.24 6.50
C ASP A 52 -3.78 -8.03 8.00
N ASP A 53 -2.73 -8.08 8.83
CA ASP A 53 -2.83 -7.83 10.27
C ASP A 53 -3.31 -6.40 10.53
N TYR A 54 -2.78 -5.43 9.78
CA TYR A 54 -3.15 -4.03 9.89
C TYR A 54 -4.58 -3.78 9.41
N ALA A 55 -5.02 -4.42 8.33
CA ALA A 55 -6.41 -4.34 7.89
C ALA A 55 -7.37 -4.95 8.93
N SER A 56 -6.98 -6.05 9.57
CA SER A 56 -7.76 -6.66 10.66
C SER A 56 -7.86 -5.73 11.86
N TYR A 57 -6.73 -5.15 12.29
CA TYR A 57 -6.69 -4.14 13.34
C TYR A 57 -7.59 -2.92 13.02
N LEU A 58 -7.47 -2.36 11.80
CA LEU A 58 -8.34 -1.27 11.36
C LEU A 58 -9.81 -1.70 11.35
N CYS A 59 -10.13 -2.93 10.94
CA CYS A 59 -11.52 -3.40 10.98
C CYS A 59 -12.09 -3.42 12.40
N ASN A 60 -11.27 -3.73 13.40
CA ASN A 60 -11.66 -3.73 14.81
C ASN A 60 -11.85 -2.31 15.36
N VAL A 61 -10.91 -1.39 15.07
CA VAL A 61 -11.03 0.03 15.47
C VAL A 61 -12.25 0.70 14.84
N PHE A 62 -12.57 0.34 13.58
CA PHE A 62 -13.68 0.85 12.80
C PHE A 62 -14.88 -0.13 12.74
N HIS A 63 -15.14 -0.87 13.83
CA HIS A 63 -16.12 -1.96 13.88
C HIS A 63 -17.56 -1.62 13.44
N ASP A 64 -17.97 -0.36 13.56
CA ASP A 64 -19.31 0.15 13.21
C ASP A 64 -19.38 0.81 11.82
N ASP A 65 -18.27 0.81 11.06
CA ASP A 65 -18.18 1.42 9.73
C ASP A 65 -17.80 0.39 8.66
N LEU A 66 -18.80 -0.32 8.14
CA LEU A 66 -18.62 -1.32 7.09
C LEU A 66 -17.95 -0.77 5.82
N THR A 67 -18.10 0.53 5.53
CA THR A 67 -17.44 1.16 4.38
C THR A 67 -15.94 1.27 4.63
N MET A 68 -15.54 1.68 5.83
CA MET A 68 -14.13 1.75 6.22
C MET A 68 -13.50 0.36 6.30
N GLN A 69 -14.22 -0.63 6.82
CA GLN A 69 -13.74 -2.01 6.85
C GLN A 69 -13.52 -2.58 5.46
N LYS A 70 -14.43 -2.33 4.50
CA LYS A 70 -14.22 -2.75 3.11
C LYS A 70 -12.99 -2.07 2.52
N LEU A 71 -12.85 -0.77 2.73
CA LEU A 71 -11.71 0.02 2.26
C LEU A 71 -10.38 -0.53 2.79
N ALA A 72 -10.30 -0.87 4.09
CA ALA A 72 -9.11 -1.46 4.68
C ALA A 72 -8.77 -2.84 4.09
N ARG A 73 -9.78 -3.67 3.83
CA ARG A 73 -9.57 -4.99 3.19
C ARG A 73 -9.13 -4.88 1.73
N ASP A 74 -9.75 -3.99 0.97
CA ASP A 74 -9.36 -3.76 -0.44
C ASP A 74 -7.91 -3.25 -0.51
N TRP A 75 -7.53 -2.32 0.36
CA TRP A 75 -6.15 -1.82 0.50
C TRP A 75 -5.16 -2.95 0.79
N ALA A 76 -5.43 -3.82 1.77
CA ALA A 76 -4.51 -4.90 2.11
C ALA A 76 -4.27 -5.89 0.96
N VAL A 77 -5.27 -6.14 0.10
CA VAL A 77 -5.08 -6.97 -1.10
C VAL A 77 -4.02 -6.37 -2.02
N GLU A 78 -4.03 -5.05 -2.19
CA GLU A 78 -3.08 -4.33 -3.04
C GLU A 78 -1.68 -4.31 -2.40
N GLU A 79 -1.58 -4.09 -1.09
CA GLU A 79 -0.28 -4.15 -0.38
C GLU A 79 0.35 -5.55 -0.38
N VAL A 80 -0.46 -6.60 -0.18
CA VAL A 80 0.06 -7.97 -0.28
C VAL A 80 0.59 -8.26 -1.68
N GLN A 81 -0.05 -7.70 -2.73
CA GLN A 81 0.48 -7.75 -4.09
C GLN A 81 1.82 -7.00 -4.21
N HIS A 82 1.96 -5.81 -3.60
CA HIS A 82 3.23 -5.08 -3.58
C HIS A 82 4.35 -5.96 -3.03
N GLY A 83 4.11 -6.59 -1.87
CA GLY A 83 5.08 -7.50 -1.25
C GLY A 83 5.44 -8.71 -2.12
N ALA A 84 4.44 -9.33 -2.77
CA ALA A 84 4.67 -10.46 -3.67
C ALA A 84 5.52 -10.07 -4.90
N VAL A 85 5.29 -8.90 -5.48
CA VAL A 85 6.03 -8.40 -6.66
C VAL A 85 7.46 -8.05 -6.28
N LEU A 86 7.67 -7.36 -5.16
CA LEU A 86 9.00 -7.05 -4.63
C LEU A 86 9.76 -8.33 -4.26
N GLY A 87 9.07 -9.30 -3.65
CA GLY A 87 9.62 -10.61 -3.31
C GLY A 87 10.06 -11.40 -4.54
N ARG A 88 9.26 -11.38 -5.62
CA ARG A 88 9.63 -11.99 -6.91
C ARG A 88 10.86 -11.32 -7.51
N TRP A 89 10.89 -9.98 -7.56
CA TRP A 89 12.07 -9.26 -8.05
C TRP A 89 13.32 -9.58 -7.21
N ALA A 90 13.19 -9.61 -5.89
CA ALA A 90 14.29 -9.93 -4.98
C ALA A 90 14.84 -11.35 -5.18
N LYS A 91 13.97 -12.33 -5.47
CA LYS A 91 14.37 -13.71 -5.83
C LYS A 91 15.15 -13.75 -7.15
N MET A 92 14.80 -12.90 -8.12
CA MET A 92 15.54 -12.79 -9.40
C MET A 92 16.91 -12.14 -9.20
N ALA A 93 17.00 -11.14 -8.34
CA ALA A 93 18.24 -10.42 -8.00
C ALA A 93 19.18 -11.21 -7.08
N ASP A 94 18.64 -12.09 -6.23
CA ASP A 94 19.39 -13.00 -5.38
C ASP A 94 18.68 -14.34 -5.23
N ALA A 95 19.13 -15.35 -5.98
CA ALA A 95 18.57 -16.69 -5.96
C ALA A 95 18.67 -17.41 -4.60
N ALA A 96 19.53 -16.95 -3.69
CA ALA A 96 19.64 -17.50 -2.34
C ALA A 96 18.56 -16.93 -1.38
N PHE A 97 17.76 -15.97 -1.84
CA PHE A 97 16.70 -15.37 -1.03
C PHE A 97 15.46 -16.27 -0.95
N ASP A 98 15.37 -17.01 0.15
CA ASP A 98 14.15 -17.73 0.53
C ASP A 98 13.11 -16.76 1.11
N TYR A 99 12.28 -16.18 0.23
CA TYR A 99 11.24 -15.23 0.63
C TYR A 99 10.29 -15.78 1.68
N ASP A 100 9.78 -17.00 1.47
CA ASP A 100 8.70 -17.55 2.27
C ASP A 100 9.18 -17.84 3.70
N ALA A 101 10.39 -18.41 3.85
CA ALA A 101 11.00 -18.59 5.17
C ALA A 101 11.32 -17.25 5.86
N ARG A 102 11.73 -16.23 5.11
CA ARG A 102 12.04 -14.90 5.66
C ARG A 102 10.78 -14.15 6.07
N PHE A 103 9.69 -14.29 5.32
CA PHE A 103 8.40 -13.72 5.66
C PHE A 103 7.81 -14.39 6.90
N GLN A 104 7.88 -15.72 6.99
CA GLN A 104 7.50 -16.42 8.22
C GLN A 104 8.28 -15.89 9.43
N ARG A 105 9.61 -15.81 9.34
CA ARG A 105 10.45 -15.29 10.41
C ARG A 105 10.12 -13.84 10.78
N PHE A 106 9.75 -13.01 9.80
CA PHE A 106 9.34 -11.63 10.04
C PHE A 106 8.07 -11.59 10.89
N ARG A 107 7.04 -12.37 10.53
CA ARG A 107 5.79 -12.46 11.30
C ARG A 107 5.98 -13.02 12.70
N ASP A 108 6.87 -14.01 12.86
CA ASP A 108 7.19 -14.57 14.18
C ASP A 108 7.86 -13.54 15.11
N GLY A 109 8.59 -12.58 14.55
CA GLY A 109 9.33 -11.55 15.29
C GLY A 109 8.61 -10.21 15.41
N TYR A 110 7.59 -9.96 14.59
CA TYR A 110 6.85 -8.71 14.54
C TYR A 110 5.35 -9.00 14.35
N SER A 111 4.60 -8.73 15.41
CA SER A 111 3.13 -8.81 15.40
C SER A 111 2.57 -7.55 16.06
N ILE A 112 1.49 -7.02 15.50
CA ILE A 112 0.70 -5.97 16.18
C ILE A 112 -0.40 -6.61 17.02
N GLU A 113 -0.90 -5.88 18.01
CA GLU A 113 -2.05 -6.32 18.81
C GLU A 113 -3.35 -6.14 18.00
N VAL A 114 -3.65 -7.14 17.17
CA VAL A 114 -4.79 -7.11 16.22
C VAL A 114 -6.14 -7.05 16.93
N GLU A 115 -6.27 -7.73 18.08
CA GLU A 115 -7.55 -7.89 18.80
C GLU A 115 -8.04 -6.61 19.51
N SER A 116 -7.24 -5.55 19.54
CA SER A 116 -7.66 -4.27 20.13
C SER A 116 -8.75 -3.61 19.28
N ASP A 117 -9.89 -3.29 19.89
CA ASP A 117 -10.93 -2.44 19.31
C ASP A 117 -10.70 -0.94 19.58
N GLN A 118 -9.67 -0.61 20.36
CA GLN A 118 -9.25 0.75 20.67
C GLN A 118 -8.06 1.18 19.81
N SER A 119 -8.12 2.44 19.37
CA SER A 119 -7.04 3.07 18.61
C SER A 119 -5.79 3.26 19.48
N VAL A 120 -4.67 2.65 19.07
CA VAL A 120 -3.33 2.91 19.62
C VAL A 120 -2.76 4.28 19.19
N ARG A 121 -3.48 5.00 18.32
CA ARG A 121 -3.25 6.41 17.95
C ARG A 121 -4.21 7.38 18.65
N GLY A 122 -4.99 6.91 19.62
CA GLY A 122 -5.85 7.71 20.49
C GLY A 122 -7.20 8.12 19.89
N SER A 123 -7.38 8.07 18.57
CA SER A 123 -8.68 8.21 17.90
C SER A 123 -8.69 7.62 16.50
N ARG A 124 -9.88 7.44 15.92
CA ARG A 124 -10.04 6.99 14.53
C ARG A 124 -9.41 7.98 13.55
N SER A 125 -9.57 9.29 13.78
CA SER A 125 -8.84 10.29 13.00
C SER A 125 -7.32 10.16 13.17
N GLY A 126 -6.84 9.80 14.36
CA GLY A 126 -5.43 9.53 14.63
C GLY A 126 -4.89 8.34 13.81
N GLU A 127 -5.64 7.25 13.71
CA GLU A 127 -5.28 6.13 12.83
C GLU A 127 -5.17 6.54 11.36
N LEU A 128 -6.14 7.32 10.87
CA LEU A 128 -6.18 7.75 9.47
C LEU A 128 -5.08 8.75 9.14
N ILE A 129 -4.72 9.67 10.04
CA ILE A 129 -3.56 10.54 9.89
C ILE A 129 -2.28 9.71 9.83
N ALA A 130 -2.13 8.72 10.72
CA ALA A 130 -0.97 7.84 10.73
C ALA A 130 -0.84 7.08 9.40
N ARG A 131 -1.95 6.59 8.83
CA ARG A 131 -1.97 5.99 7.48
C ARG A 131 -1.55 6.98 6.41
N CYS A 132 -2.15 8.17 6.35
CA CYS A 132 -1.75 9.20 5.39
C CYS A 132 -0.23 9.49 5.42
N MET A 133 0.37 9.55 6.61
CA MET A 133 1.80 9.78 6.76
C MET A 133 2.65 8.60 6.27
N VAL A 134 2.20 7.37 6.48
CA VAL A 134 2.85 6.17 5.95
C VAL A 134 2.74 6.17 4.43
N GLU A 135 1.54 6.31 3.86
CA GLU A 135 1.34 6.22 2.40
C GLU A 135 2.13 7.28 1.62
N VAL A 136 2.15 8.54 2.09
CA VAL A 136 2.94 9.59 1.40
C VAL A 136 4.45 9.34 1.53
N GLY A 137 4.89 8.78 2.66
CA GLY A 137 6.27 8.37 2.91
C GLY A 137 6.67 7.23 1.98
N THR A 138 5.86 6.19 1.89
CA THR A 138 6.07 5.01 1.05
C THR A 138 6.03 5.36 -0.44
N SER A 139 5.12 6.23 -0.87
CA SER A 139 5.09 6.76 -2.25
C SER A 139 6.41 7.46 -2.62
N SER A 140 6.91 8.31 -1.71
CA SER A 140 8.19 9.02 -1.88
C SER A 140 9.37 8.03 -1.86
N TYR A 141 9.31 7.02 -1.00
CA TYR A 141 10.33 5.98 -0.87
C TYR A 141 10.50 5.18 -2.16
N TYR A 142 9.40 4.66 -2.73
CA TYR A 142 9.47 3.93 -3.99
C TYR A 142 9.80 4.81 -5.18
N THR A 143 9.38 6.08 -5.18
CA THR A 143 9.83 7.05 -6.19
C THR A 143 11.35 7.19 -6.16
N ALA A 144 11.95 7.33 -4.98
CA ALA A 144 13.40 7.44 -4.82
C ALA A 144 14.13 6.16 -5.28
N ILE A 145 13.60 4.96 -4.97
CA ILE A 145 14.17 3.70 -5.47
C ILE A 145 14.09 3.62 -7.00
N ALA A 146 12.95 4.01 -7.60
CA ALA A 146 12.76 3.99 -9.04
C ALA A 146 13.67 4.98 -9.80
N GLU A 147 14.02 6.10 -9.17
CA GLU A 147 14.94 7.09 -9.71
C GLU A 147 16.41 6.68 -9.53
N ALA A 148 16.75 6.02 -8.43
CA ALA A 148 18.11 5.55 -8.15
C ALA A 148 18.47 4.25 -8.87
N SER A 149 17.50 3.38 -9.15
CA SER A 149 17.74 2.08 -9.80
C SER A 149 18.05 2.24 -11.30
N GLU A 150 19.06 1.52 -11.78
CA GLU A 150 19.29 1.30 -13.22
C GLU A 150 18.58 0.04 -13.74
N GLU A 151 18.22 -0.90 -12.86
CA GLU A 151 17.55 -2.15 -13.24
C GLU A 151 16.10 -1.85 -13.68
N PRO A 152 15.73 -2.12 -14.95
CA PRO A 152 14.47 -1.66 -15.54
C PRO A 152 13.22 -2.24 -14.89
N VAL A 153 13.24 -3.49 -14.42
CA VAL A 153 12.07 -4.12 -13.80
C VAL A 153 11.81 -3.51 -12.41
N LEU A 154 12.86 -3.27 -11.61
CA LEU A 154 12.72 -2.62 -10.31
C LEU A 154 12.12 -1.22 -10.46
N ARG A 155 12.60 -0.46 -11.45
CA ARG A 155 12.08 0.89 -11.72
C ARG A 155 10.58 0.87 -12.01
N GLU A 156 10.14 -0.09 -12.83
CA GLU A 156 8.74 -0.22 -13.19
C GLU A 156 7.87 -0.66 -12.00
N VAL A 157 8.34 -1.66 -11.23
CA VAL A 157 7.68 -2.11 -10.00
C VAL A 157 7.50 -0.95 -9.03
N CYS A 158 8.58 -0.23 -8.72
CA CYS A 158 8.53 0.87 -7.76
C CYS A 158 7.67 2.05 -8.25
N ARG A 159 7.61 2.34 -9.56
CA ARG A 159 6.70 3.37 -10.09
C ARG A 159 5.23 3.02 -9.91
N ARG A 160 4.87 1.76 -10.14
CA ARG A 160 3.50 1.29 -9.98
C ARG A 160 3.07 1.34 -8.53
N ILE A 161 3.90 0.81 -7.64
CA ILE A 161 3.67 0.86 -6.20
C ILE A 161 3.56 2.31 -5.73
N ALA A 162 4.49 3.20 -6.11
CA ALA A 162 4.41 4.62 -5.74
C ALA A 162 3.12 5.31 -6.19
N THR A 163 2.55 4.89 -7.33
CA THR A 163 1.26 5.39 -7.83
C THR A 163 0.10 4.88 -6.99
N ASP A 164 0.14 3.61 -6.58
CA ASP A 164 -0.85 3.04 -5.65
C ASP A 164 -0.77 3.70 -4.29
N GLU A 165 0.42 3.94 -3.74
CA GLU A 165 0.56 4.63 -2.46
C GLU A 165 -0.01 6.05 -2.48
N TRP A 166 0.10 6.74 -3.62
CA TRP A 166 -0.56 8.03 -3.77
C TRP A 166 -2.10 7.90 -3.77
N ARG A 167 -2.63 6.85 -4.38
CA ARG A 167 -4.07 6.53 -4.36
C ARG A 167 -4.52 6.11 -2.95
N HIS A 168 -3.73 5.32 -2.24
CA HIS A 168 -3.96 4.93 -0.84
C HIS A 168 -4.00 6.16 0.06
N TYR A 169 -3.03 7.07 -0.08
CA TYR A 169 -3.03 8.37 0.61
C TYR A 169 -4.34 9.13 0.36
N ALA A 170 -4.73 9.30 -0.91
CA ALA A 170 -5.94 10.04 -1.27
C ALA A 170 -7.21 9.41 -0.67
N MET A 171 -7.27 8.08 -0.67
CA MET A 171 -8.33 7.28 -0.08
C MET A 171 -8.41 7.49 1.44
N PHE A 172 -7.31 7.28 2.19
CA PHE A 172 -7.28 7.50 3.64
C PHE A 172 -7.53 8.97 4.00
N TYR A 173 -7.05 9.91 3.20
CA TYR A 173 -7.27 11.34 3.43
C TYR A 173 -8.75 11.73 3.27
N LYS A 174 -9.46 11.09 2.32
CA LYS A 174 -10.91 11.25 2.19
C LYS A 174 -11.64 10.69 3.41
N ALA A 175 -11.24 9.50 3.89
CA ALA A 175 -11.80 8.93 5.11
C ALA A 175 -11.53 9.82 6.33
N LEU A 176 -10.31 10.34 6.47
CA LEU A 176 -9.91 11.24 7.55
C LEU A 176 -10.81 12.48 7.62
N LYS A 177 -11.09 13.13 6.49
CA LYS A 177 -11.96 14.31 6.45
C LYS A 177 -13.35 14.01 7.00
N ARG A 178 -13.94 12.86 6.64
CA ARG A 178 -15.23 12.40 7.17
C ARG A 178 -15.19 12.20 8.69
N TYR A 179 -14.12 11.60 9.22
CA TYR A 179 -13.97 11.38 10.66
C TYR A 179 -13.70 12.67 11.45
N LEU A 180 -12.94 13.61 10.90
CA LEU A 180 -12.71 14.92 11.53
C LEU A 180 -13.99 15.76 11.65
N GLU A 181 -14.88 15.67 10.66
CA GLU A 181 -16.20 16.32 10.69
C GLU A 181 -17.10 15.73 11.79
N ALA A 182 -17.04 14.41 11.98
CA ALA A 182 -17.83 13.70 13.00
C ALA A 182 -17.26 13.87 14.43
N GLU A 183 -15.94 13.76 14.61
CA GLU A 183 -15.29 13.80 15.93
C GLU A 183 -15.12 15.22 16.50
N GLN A 184 -15.14 16.25 15.65
CA GLN A 184 -14.89 17.66 15.99
C GLN A 184 -13.83 17.86 17.10
N PRO A 185 -12.60 17.35 16.94
CA PRO A 185 -11.62 17.38 18.02
C PRO A 185 -11.25 18.82 18.38
N SER A 186 -11.36 19.14 19.68
CA SER A 186 -10.99 20.45 20.23
C SER A 186 -9.50 20.74 19.98
N ARG A 187 -9.12 22.02 19.96
CA ARG A 187 -7.72 22.43 19.70
C ARG A 187 -6.70 21.77 20.64
N LEU A 188 -7.07 21.57 21.90
CA LEU A 188 -6.22 20.90 22.89
C LEU A 188 -6.10 19.38 22.64
N ARG A 189 -7.18 18.75 22.14
CA ARG A 189 -7.18 17.32 21.80
C ARG A 189 -6.38 17.01 20.53
N ARG A 190 -6.13 18.01 19.67
CA ARG A 190 -5.27 17.90 18.48
C ARG A 190 -3.76 18.00 18.79
N LEU A 191 -3.38 18.43 20.00
CA LEU A 191 -1.98 18.61 20.41
C LEU A 191 -1.44 17.45 21.28
N ARG A 192 -2.27 16.45 21.56
CA ARG A 192 -1.91 15.20 22.24
C ARG A 192 -1.72 14.10 21.21
#